data_AF-A0A932TI17-F1
#
_entry.id   AF-A0A932TI17-F1
#
_cell.length_a   1.000
_cell.length_b   1.000
_cell.length_c   1.000
_cell.angle_alpha   90.00
_cell.angle_beta   90.00
_cell.angle_gamma   90.00
#
_symmetry.space_group_name_H-M   'P 1'
#
loop_
_entity.id
_entity.type
_entity.pdbx_description
1 polymer ?
#
loop_
_entity_poly.entity_id
_entity_poly.type
_entity_poly.pdbx_seq_one_letter_code
_entity_poly.pdbx_strand_id
1 'polypeptide(L)'
;MKRVAPYLLMAATLWGCSRQQVVMKVSLATIPPVGSSASQGANGKVALRVAVAPVISPKETLASYSDLVDYLGKRLGRPSVLLQGSSYAEVNELVRYGKCDLAFV
;
A
#
# COMPACT_ATOMS: atom_id res chain seq x y z
N MET A 1 58.64 -30.30 13.26
CA MET A 1 57.50 -30.10 12.32
C MET A 1 56.12 -30.47 12.91
N LYS A 2 55.78 -30.14 14.17
CA LYS A 2 54.49 -30.58 14.76
C LYS A 2 53.69 -29.52 15.57
N ARG A 3 54.17 -28.27 15.69
CA ARG A 3 53.55 -27.25 16.56
C ARG A 3 52.81 -26.11 15.84
N VAL A 4 52.82 -26.09 14.50
CA VAL A 4 52.21 -25.01 13.70
C VAL A 4 50.77 -25.34 13.25
N ALA A 5 50.39 -26.63 13.29
CA ALA A 5 49.07 -27.12 12.90
C ALA A 5 47.87 -26.55 13.70
N PRO A 6 47.94 -26.28 15.02
CA PRO A 6 46.75 -25.82 15.75
C PRO A 6 46.43 -24.33 15.48
N TYR A 7 47.41 -23.53 15.08
CA TYR A 7 47.19 -22.11 14.76
C TYR A 7 46.50 -21.90 13.40
N LEU A 8 46.74 -22.80 12.45
CA LEU A 8 46.13 -22.70 11.11
C LEU A 8 44.63 -23.06 11.14
N LEU A 9 44.20 -23.91 12.08
CA LEU A 9 42.79 -24.31 12.23
C LEU A 9 41.94 -23.24 12.95
N MET A 10 42.57 -22.40 13.78
CA MET A 10 41.90 -21.33 14.53
C MET A 10 41.66 -20.05 13.70
N ALA A 11 42.41 -19.84 12.61
CA ALA A 11 42.23 -18.70 11.72
C ALA A 11 41.05 -18.88 10.72
N ALA A 12 40.62 -20.12 10.48
CA ALA A 12 39.60 -20.44 9.46
C ALA A 12 38.15 -20.18 9.90
N THR A 13 37.89 -19.90 11.18
CA THR A 13 36.53 -19.71 11.70
C THR A 13 36.03 -18.26 11.66
N LEU A 14 36.85 -17.31 11.21
CA LEU A 14 36.50 -15.89 11.15
C LEU A 14 35.87 -15.44 9.82
N TRP A 15 35.69 -16.34 8.86
CA TRP A 15 34.99 -16.03 7.61
C TRP A 15 33.48 -16.26 7.74
N GLY A 16 32.83 -15.41 8.53
CA GLY A 16 31.38 -15.26 8.53
C GLY A 16 30.96 -14.18 7.53
N CYS A 17 30.41 -14.58 6.38
CA CYS A 17 29.76 -13.64 5.46
C CYS A 17 28.44 -13.15 6.09
N SER A 18 28.47 -11.99 6.72
CA SER A 18 27.25 -11.25 7.08
C SER A 18 26.57 -10.79 5.80
N ARG A 19 25.58 -11.55 5.33
CA ARG A 19 24.78 -11.17 4.16
C ARG A 19 23.78 -10.10 4.58
N GLN A 20 24.18 -8.84 4.38
CA GLN A 20 23.36 -7.67 4.71
C GLN A 20 22.12 -7.63 3.80
N GLN A 21 21.00 -8.13 4.33
CA GLN A 21 19.70 -8.09 3.66
C GLN A 21 19.24 -6.65 3.59
N VAL A 22 19.12 -6.10 2.37
CA VAL A 22 18.54 -4.78 2.13
C VAL A 22 17.03 -4.89 2.35
N VAL A 23 16.57 -4.56 3.55
CA VAL A 23 15.14 -4.51 3.86
C VAL A 23 14.55 -3.18 3.40
N MET A 24 13.49 -3.24 2.59
CA MET A 24 12.74 -2.07 2.18
C MET A 24 11.91 -1.56 3.37
N LYS A 25 12.34 -0.46 3.99
CA LYS A 25 11.58 0.19 5.07
C LYS A 25 10.40 0.95 4.46
N VAL A 26 9.18 0.45 4.70
CA VAL A 26 7.94 1.16 4.38
C VAL A 26 7.57 2.03 5.58
N SER A 27 7.56 3.35 5.39
CA SER A 27 7.12 4.30 6.42
C SER A 27 5.60 4.44 6.37
N LEU A 28 4.93 3.99 7.44
CA LEU A 28 3.48 4.13 7.61
C LEU A 28 3.07 5.51 8.16
N ALA A 29 4.05 6.32 8.60
CA ALA A 29 3.82 7.64 9.17
C ALA A 29 3.86 8.77 8.12
N THR A 30 4.30 8.47 6.91
CA THR A 30 4.36 9.47 5.84
C THR A 30 2.98 9.59 5.22
N ILE A 31 2.21 10.59 5.66
CA ILE A 31 0.95 10.97 5.02
C ILE A 31 1.33 11.72 3.73
N PRO A 32 1.10 11.15 2.53
CA PRO A 32 1.36 11.87 1.30
C PRO A 32 0.45 13.11 1.22
N PRO A 33 0.92 14.22 0.62
CA PRO A 33 0.13 15.43 0.50
C PRO A 33 -1.17 15.14 -0.25
N VAL A 34 -2.29 15.45 0.41
CA VAL A 34 -3.65 15.34 -0.12
C VAL A 34 -3.84 16.43 -1.19
N GLY A 35 -3.33 16.22 -2.40
CA GLY A 35 -3.49 17.21 -3.46
C GLY A 35 -2.89 16.93 -4.83
N SER A 36 -1.83 16.12 -4.97
CA SER A 36 -1.04 16.18 -6.22
C SER A 36 -1.06 14.93 -7.10
N SER A 37 -1.87 13.94 -6.74
CA SER A 37 -2.19 12.84 -7.65
C SER A 37 -3.68 12.62 -7.62
N ALA A 38 -4.44 13.56 -8.20
CA ALA A 38 -5.57 13.10 -8.99
C ALA A 38 -4.95 12.08 -9.94
N SER A 39 -5.26 10.82 -9.71
CA SER A 39 -4.89 9.69 -10.55
C SER A 39 -5.42 10.01 -11.94
N GLN A 40 -4.61 10.75 -12.70
CA GLN A 40 -4.71 10.86 -14.13
C GLN A 40 -4.52 9.43 -14.57
N GLY A 41 -5.62 8.78 -14.93
CA GLY A 41 -5.52 7.51 -15.63
C GLY A 41 -4.61 7.68 -16.82
N ALA A 42 -4.08 6.57 -17.32
CA ALA A 42 -3.29 6.53 -18.55
C ALA A 42 -3.92 7.26 -19.75
N ASN A 43 -5.22 7.62 -19.68
CA ASN A 43 -5.98 8.36 -20.69
C ASN A 43 -6.32 9.82 -20.33
N GLY A 44 -5.66 10.45 -19.34
CA GLY A 44 -5.92 11.85 -18.95
C GLY A 44 -7.27 12.10 -18.28
N LYS A 45 -8.01 11.03 -17.95
CA LYS A 45 -9.29 11.11 -17.23
C LYS A 45 -9.07 11.01 -15.73
N VAL A 46 -9.76 11.87 -14.98
CA VAL A 46 -9.76 11.85 -13.50
C VAL A 46 -10.32 10.51 -13.01
N ALA A 47 -9.70 9.85 -12.04
CA ALA A 47 -10.25 8.60 -11.51
C ALA A 47 -11.59 8.81 -10.77
N LEU A 48 -12.41 7.75 -10.72
CA LEU A 48 -13.55 7.62 -9.84
C LEU A 48 -13.05 7.14 -8.46
N ARG A 49 -13.16 7.99 -7.45
CA ARG A 49 -12.73 7.70 -6.08
C ARG A 49 -13.92 7.19 -5.28
N VAL A 50 -13.94 5.90 -4.99
CA VAL A 50 -15.04 5.24 -4.26
C VAL A 50 -14.59 4.96 -2.83
N ALA A 51 -15.23 5.57 -1.83
CA ALA A 51 -14.92 5.32 -0.43
C ALA A 51 -15.85 4.24 0.17
N VAL A 52 -15.32 3.41 1.07
CA VAL A 52 -16.11 2.41 1.80
C VAL A 52 -15.82 2.56 3.30
N ALA A 53 -16.88 2.73 4.09
CA ALA A 53 -16.81 2.73 5.54
C ALA A 53 -16.47 1.32 6.08
N PRO A 54 -15.72 1.23 7.18
CA PRO A 54 -15.30 -0.06 7.72
C PRO A 54 -16.46 -0.77 8.45
N VAL A 55 -17.02 -1.78 7.80
CA VAL A 55 -17.95 -2.75 8.41
C VAL A 55 -17.25 -4.09 8.67
N ILE A 56 -16.32 -4.45 7.79
CA ILE A 56 -15.55 -5.70 7.81
C ILE A 56 -14.05 -5.38 7.74
N SER A 57 -13.20 -6.43 7.85
CA SER A 57 -11.75 -6.24 7.86
C SER A 57 -11.25 -5.56 6.57
N PRO A 58 -10.14 -4.81 6.64
CA PRO A 58 -9.59 -4.13 5.47
C PRO A 58 -9.38 -5.03 4.24
N LYS A 59 -8.88 -6.24 4.49
CA LYS A 59 -8.65 -7.24 3.45
C LYS A 59 -9.96 -7.71 2.79
N GLU A 60 -10.98 -7.99 3.61
CA GLU A 60 -12.27 -8.47 3.11
C GLU A 60 -13.04 -7.37 2.36
N THR A 61 -12.93 -6.11 2.79
CA THR A 61 -13.47 -4.97 2.04
C THR A 61 -12.80 -4.85 0.67
N LEU A 62 -11.47 -4.96 0.60
CA LEU A 62 -10.76 -4.93 -0.68
C LEU A 62 -11.26 -6.05 -1.60
N ALA A 63 -11.36 -7.28 -1.09
CA ALA A 63 -11.86 -8.41 -1.87
C ALA A 63 -13.31 -8.23 -2.34
N SER A 64 -14.19 -7.68 -1.48
CA SER A 64 -15.63 -7.58 -1.77
C SER A 64 -15.97 -6.42 -2.71
N TYR A 65 -15.22 -5.32 -2.68
CA TYR A 65 -15.57 -4.09 -3.40
C TYR A 65 -14.73 -3.85 -4.66
N SER A 66 -13.56 -4.49 -4.83
CA SER A 66 -12.67 -4.22 -5.98
C SER A 66 -13.39 -4.45 -7.32
N ASP A 67 -14.08 -5.57 -7.49
CA ASP A 67 -14.78 -5.90 -8.74
C ASP A 67 -15.88 -4.89 -9.08
N LEU A 68 -16.61 -4.42 -8.06
CA LEU A 68 -17.64 -3.41 -8.23
C LEU A 68 -17.04 -2.05 -8.63
N VAL A 69 -15.99 -1.63 -7.94
CA VAL A 69 -15.30 -0.37 -8.20
C VAL A 69 -14.71 -0.35 -9.61
N ASP A 70 -14.09 -1.46 -10.03
CA ASP A 70 -13.56 -1.64 -11.39
C ASP A 70 -14.65 -1.68 -12.44
N TYR A 71 -15.78 -2.33 -12.15
CA TYR A 71 -16.94 -2.32 -13.03
C TYR A 71 -17.46 -0.90 -13.27
N LEU A 72 -17.60 -0.10 -12.21
CA LEU A 72 -18.04 1.29 -12.30
C LEU A 72 -17.05 2.14 -13.12
N GLY A 73 -15.75 1.97 -12.88
CA GLY A 73 -14.70 2.63 -13.67
C GLY A 73 -14.80 2.32 -15.16
N LYS A 74 -14.92 1.04 -15.51
CA LYS A 74 -15.11 0.57 -16.90
C LYS A 74 -16.37 1.16 -17.54
N ARG A 75 -17.50 1.15 -16.82
CA ARG A 75 -18.78 1.69 -17.33
C ARG A 75 -18.77 3.19 -17.53
N LEU A 76 -18.06 3.92 -16.67
CA LEU A 76 -17.91 5.38 -16.77
C LEU A 76 -16.74 5.79 -17.67
N GLY A 77 -15.98 4.82 -18.19
CA GLY A 77 -14.84 5.05 -19.05
C GLY A 77 -13.72 5.84 -18.36
N ARG A 78 -13.56 5.71 -17.04
CA ARG A 78 -12.57 6.39 -16.20
C ARG A 78 -11.87 5.37 -15.31
N PRO A 79 -10.60 5.57 -14.92
CA PRO A 79 -9.96 4.72 -13.90
C PRO A 79 -10.76 4.77 -12.61
N SER A 80 -10.64 3.74 -11.78
CA SER A 80 -11.31 3.66 -10.48
C SER A 80 -10.27 3.45 -9.37
N VAL A 81 -10.56 3.99 -8.20
CA VAL A 81 -9.76 3.82 -6.98
C VAL A 81 -10.71 3.54 -5.82
N LEU A 82 -10.43 2.48 -5.06
CA LEU A 82 -11.08 2.19 -3.79
C LEU A 82 -10.33 2.90 -2.66
N LEU A 83 -11.02 3.78 -1.95
CA LEU A 83 -10.56 4.43 -0.72
C LEU A 83 -11.13 3.68 0.48
N GLN A 84 -10.25 3.05 1.25
CA GLN A 84 -10.62 2.31 2.44
C GLN A 84 -10.62 3.22 3.67
N GLY A 85 -11.79 3.54 4.20
CA GLY A 85 -11.91 4.36 5.41
C GLY A 85 -11.62 3.55 6.67
N SER A 86 -10.97 4.19 7.64
CA SER A 86 -10.72 3.64 8.98
C SER A 86 -11.87 3.89 9.97
N SER A 87 -12.79 4.80 9.64
CA SER A 87 -14.03 5.04 10.39
C SER A 87 -15.13 5.66 9.51
N TYR A 88 -16.38 5.58 9.96
CA TYR A 88 -17.49 6.31 9.34
C TYR A 88 -17.25 7.82 9.33
N ALA A 89 -16.70 8.35 10.42
CA ALA A 89 -16.37 9.77 10.51
C ALA A 89 -15.39 10.17 9.40
N GLU A 90 -14.32 9.40 9.19
CA GLU A 90 -13.38 9.67 8.11
C GLU A 90 -14.04 9.64 6.73
N VAL A 91 -14.87 8.64 6.44
CA VAL A 91 -15.58 8.58 5.16
C VAL A 91 -16.54 9.74 4.98
N ASN A 92 -17.22 10.16 6.04
CA ASN A 92 -18.07 11.36 6.02
C ASN A 92 -17.26 12.63 5.70
N GLU A 93 -16.04 12.76 6.24
CA GLU A 93 -15.15 13.87 5.91
C GLU A 93 -14.68 13.80 4.45
N LEU A 94 -14.40 12.60 3.92
CA LEU A 94 -14.06 12.42 2.50
C LEU A 94 -15.19 12.90 1.59
N VAL A 95 -16.45 12.61 1.94
CA VAL A 95 -17.62 13.11 1.23
C VAL A 95 -17.74 14.64 1.39
N ARG A 96 -17.67 15.15 2.63
CA ARG A 96 -17.82 16.57 2.96
C ARG A 96 -16.86 17.47 2.22
N TYR A 97 -15.62 17.01 2.04
CA TYR A 97 -14.56 17.77 1.38
C TYR A 97 -14.31 17.39 -0.09
N GLY A 98 -15.20 16.58 -0.70
CA GLY A 98 -15.07 16.16 -2.10
C GLY A 98 -13.81 15.35 -2.40
N LYS A 99 -13.28 14.65 -1.38
CA LYS A 99 -12.10 13.78 -1.48
C LYS A 99 -12.46 12.40 -2.02
N CYS A 100 -13.75 12.02 -2.03
CA CYS A 100 -14.30 10.91 -2.82
C CYS A 100 -15.43 11.40 -3.74
N ASP A 101 -15.74 10.62 -4.78
CA ASP A 101 -16.83 10.88 -5.73
C ASP A 101 -18.10 10.07 -5.39
N LEU A 102 -17.94 8.95 -4.70
CA LEU A 102 -19.02 8.07 -4.22
C LEU A 102 -18.58 7.42 -2.91
N ALA A 103 -19.53 7.14 -2.00
CA ALA A 103 -19.25 6.47 -0.74
C ALA A 103 -20.31 5.42 -0.39
N PHE A 104 -19.87 4.30 0.19
CA PHE A 104 -20.72 3.34 0.89
C PHE A 104 -20.54 3.56 2.39
N VAL A 105 -21.57 4.09 3.05
CA VAL A 105 -21.58 4.54 4.46
C VAL A 105 -22.81 4.05 5.19
#